data_AF-A0A4Y8MHS3-F1
#
_entry.id   AF-A0A4Y8MHS3-F1
#
_cell.length_a   1.000
_cell.length_b   1.000
_cell.length_c   1.000
_cell.angle_alpha   90.00
_cell.angle_beta   90.00
_cell.angle_gamma   90.00
#
_symmetry.space_group_name_H-M   'P 1'
#
loop_
_entity.id
_entity.type
_entity.pdbx_description
1 polymer ?
#
loop_
_entity_poly.entity_id
_entity_poly.type
_entity_poly.pdbx_seq_one_letter_code
_entity_poly.pdbx_strand_id
1 'polypeptide(L)'
;MVFGRLFSSRGVKEDPNHVEGQRLFELGMARAAQYKTSEAIDYYTKSIAINPNPSPYLNRANLLGKRVRHYEALQDLYAAKGLDKAREFTREIEREIAKAEAMTHLYRDGTREKLIADLEQKDAGYVAERILCTSFGINAKQWSYSTFDWQLVEYHFFNELDNLVKFEERQKYESSFIEYIDLFPPEFVDLKVRNCPDGAGYAKAEVVLNSFLCIYPGAKMQQLRAGIIYIIHDRMMHRDYDIGEYAQCSGLTREAAEYVERHQLQSDRF
;
A
#
# COMPACT_ATOMS: atom_id res chain seq x y z
N MET A 1 -0.71 56.78 46.65
CA MET A 1 -2.03 56.94 46.00
C MET A 1 -1.77 57.31 44.55
N VAL A 2 -2.16 56.44 43.61
CA VAL A 2 -2.68 56.67 42.24
C VAL A 2 -2.55 55.35 41.47
N PHE A 3 -3.70 54.82 41.13
CA PHE A 3 -3.98 53.63 40.33
C PHE A 3 -3.50 53.75 38.88
N GLY A 4 -3.30 52.58 38.25
CA GLY A 4 -3.79 52.40 36.87
C GLY A 4 -2.74 52.05 35.83
N ARG A 5 -2.55 50.76 35.56
CA ARG A 5 -3.33 50.02 34.55
C ARG A 5 -2.73 48.62 34.41
N LEU A 6 -3.50 47.64 34.88
CA LEU A 6 -3.43 46.30 34.34
C LEU A 6 -3.67 46.40 32.82
N PHE A 7 -2.63 46.24 32.03
CA PHE A 7 -2.81 45.56 30.76
C PHE A 7 -2.80 44.07 31.08
N SER A 8 -3.96 43.58 31.52
CA SER A 8 -4.34 42.22 31.23
C SER A 8 -4.33 42.12 29.70
N SER A 9 -3.25 41.59 29.13
CA SER A 9 -3.37 40.87 27.87
C SER A 9 -4.38 39.78 28.17
N ARG A 10 -5.65 40.04 27.85
CA ARG A 10 -6.71 39.03 27.86
C ARG A 10 -6.16 37.90 27.00
N GLY A 11 -5.68 36.86 27.67
CA GLY A 11 -5.18 35.67 27.02
C GLY A 11 -6.28 35.18 26.12
N VAL A 12 -6.03 35.21 24.81
CA VAL A 12 -6.83 34.45 23.86
C VAL A 12 -6.66 33.01 24.31
N LYS A 13 -7.65 32.48 25.02
CA LYS A 13 -7.69 31.05 25.31
C LYS A 13 -7.83 30.38 23.95
N GLU A 14 -6.79 29.70 23.50
CA GLU A 14 -6.90 28.80 22.36
C GLU A 14 -8.04 27.82 22.63
N ASP A 15 -8.83 27.55 21.59
CA ASP A 15 -9.91 26.57 21.67
C ASP A 15 -9.33 25.20 22.08
N PRO A 16 -9.75 24.62 23.22
CA PRO A 16 -9.26 23.32 23.67
C PRO A 16 -9.42 22.22 22.61
N ASN A 17 -10.47 22.29 21.77
CA ASN A 17 -10.67 21.33 20.68
C ASN A 17 -9.66 21.54 19.56
N HIS A 18 -9.30 22.79 19.26
CA HIS A 18 -8.25 23.09 18.29
C HIS A 18 -6.91 22.50 18.75
N VAL A 19 -6.53 22.74 20.00
CA VAL A 19 -5.29 22.24 20.59
C VAL A 19 -5.27 20.71 20.63
N GLU A 20 -6.35 20.06 21.09
CA GLU A 20 -6.40 18.60 21.17
C GLU A 20 -6.42 17.95 19.79
N GLY A 21 -7.16 18.53 18.83
CA GLY A 21 -7.19 18.06 17.45
C GLY A 21 -5.81 18.12 16.78
N GLN A 22 -5.06 19.21 17.01
CA GLN A 22 -3.68 19.37 16.54
C GLN A 22 -2.75 18.35 17.20
N ARG A 23 -2.83 18.16 18.51
CA ARG A 23 -2.03 17.17 19.24
C ARG A 23 -2.24 15.75 18.70
N LEU A 24 -3.49 15.35 18.45
CA LEU A 24 -3.81 14.04 17.88
C LEU A 24 -3.30 13.90 16.44
N PHE A 25 -3.38 14.97 15.63
CA PHE A 25 -2.81 14.97 14.29
C PHE A 25 -1.29 14.75 14.32
N GLU A 26 -0.57 15.43 15.20
CA GLU A 26 0.88 15.29 15.39
C GLU A 26 1.26 13.88 15.86
N LEU A 27 0.48 13.28 16.78
CA LEU A 27 0.65 11.88 17.16
C LEU A 27 0.44 10.95 15.95
N GLY A 28 -0.57 11.22 15.12
CA GLY A 28 -0.80 10.47 13.89
C GLY A 28 0.40 10.54 12.94
N MET A 29 0.96 11.72 12.73
CA MET A 29 2.19 11.91 11.94
C MET A 29 3.38 11.14 12.52
N ALA A 30 3.58 11.20 13.84
CA ALA A 30 4.66 10.49 14.51
C ALA A 30 4.53 8.96 14.37
N ARG A 31 3.29 8.43 14.41
CA ARG A 31 3.01 7.01 14.15
C ARG A 31 3.21 6.64 12.68
N ALA A 32 2.79 7.49 11.76
CA ALA A 32 2.98 7.28 10.32
C ALA A 32 4.46 7.20 9.95
N ALA A 33 5.31 8.07 10.54
CA ALA A 33 6.76 8.05 10.36
C ALA A 33 7.43 6.76 10.87
N GLN A 34 6.78 6.03 11.77
CA GLN A 34 7.23 4.74 12.29
C GLN A 34 6.56 3.56 11.58
N TYR A 35 5.87 3.78 10.45
CA TYR A 35 5.09 2.75 9.75
C TYR A 35 4.00 2.08 10.62
N LYS A 36 3.61 2.71 11.74
CA LYS A 36 2.48 2.29 12.60
C LYS A 36 1.17 2.77 12.00
N THR A 37 0.89 2.30 10.79
CA THR A 37 -0.13 2.84 9.89
C THR A 37 -1.54 2.77 10.47
N SER A 38 -1.89 1.70 11.20
CA SER A 38 -3.21 1.60 11.85
C SER A 38 -3.38 2.59 13.00
N GLU A 39 -2.35 2.77 13.82
CA GLU A 39 -2.38 3.78 14.90
C GLU A 39 -2.47 5.19 14.31
N ALA A 40 -1.74 5.47 13.23
CA ALA A 40 -1.78 6.77 12.56
C ALA A 40 -3.19 7.08 12.02
N ILE A 41 -3.83 6.12 11.34
CA ILE A 41 -5.21 6.25 10.85
C ILE A 41 -6.19 6.49 12.00
N ASP A 42 -6.03 5.79 13.14
CA ASP A 42 -6.86 6.00 14.33
C ASP A 42 -6.68 7.41 14.92
N TYR A 43 -5.44 7.88 15.06
CA TYR A 43 -5.15 9.25 15.53
C TYR A 43 -5.70 10.33 14.59
N TYR A 44 -5.55 10.18 13.27
CA TYR A 44 -6.17 11.10 12.30
C TYR A 44 -7.69 11.08 12.39
N THR A 45 -8.29 9.90 12.58
CA THR A 45 -9.75 9.77 12.77
C THR A 45 -10.22 10.52 14.02
N LYS A 46 -9.49 10.39 15.13
CA LYS A 46 -9.78 11.12 16.37
C LYS A 46 -9.58 12.63 16.20
N SER A 47 -8.52 13.06 15.52
CA SER A 47 -8.27 14.48 15.20
C SER A 47 -9.42 15.09 14.38
N ILE A 48 -9.86 14.39 13.33
CA ILE A 48 -10.99 14.79 12.47
C ILE A 48 -12.29 14.94 13.29
N ALA A 49 -12.54 14.02 14.22
CA ALA A 49 -13.75 14.06 15.04
C ALA A 49 -13.79 15.24 16.02
N ILE A 50 -12.63 15.72 16.48
CA ILE A 50 -12.52 16.82 17.45
C ILE A 50 -12.47 18.18 16.75
N ASN A 51 -11.63 18.32 15.73
CA ASN A 51 -11.45 19.57 14.99
C ASN A 51 -11.16 19.30 13.51
N PRO A 52 -12.20 19.15 12.67
CA PRO A 52 -12.05 18.80 11.27
C PRO A 52 -11.35 19.92 10.49
N ASN A 53 -10.25 19.59 9.81
CA ASN A 53 -9.52 20.47 8.92
C ASN A 53 -8.85 19.63 7.80
N PRO A 54 -8.35 20.21 6.70
CA PRO A 54 -7.85 19.44 5.56
C PRO A 54 -6.70 18.46 5.86
N SER A 55 -5.79 18.83 6.75
CA SER A 55 -4.53 18.10 7.00
C SER A 55 -4.69 16.64 7.43
N PRO A 56 -5.45 16.30 8.50
CA PRO A 56 -5.63 14.91 8.91
C PRO A 56 -6.39 14.08 7.86
N TYR A 57 -7.31 14.68 7.08
CA TYR A 57 -7.96 13.99 5.95
C TYR A 57 -6.96 13.65 4.84
N LEU A 58 -6.11 14.60 4.43
CA LEU A 58 -5.06 14.36 3.42
C LEU A 58 -4.09 13.25 3.84
N ASN A 59 -3.64 13.29 5.10
CA ASN A 59 -2.70 12.30 5.62
C ASN A 59 -3.36 10.92 5.76
N ARG A 60 -4.60 10.85 6.23
CA ARG A 60 -5.35 9.59 6.30
C ARG A 60 -5.63 9.02 4.91
N ALA A 61 -6.01 9.85 3.94
CA ALA A 61 -6.20 9.45 2.54
C ALA A 61 -4.93 8.82 1.94
N ASN A 62 -3.75 9.41 2.20
CA ASN A 62 -2.48 8.87 1.74
C ASN A 62 -2.24 7.45 2.28
N LEU A 63 -2.42 7.24 3.60
CA LEU A 63 -2.26 5.93 4.23
C LEU A 63 -3.31 4.92 3.76
N LEU A 64 -4.55 5.36 3.53
CA LEU A 64 -5.59 4.51 2.95
C LEU A 64 -5.22 4.06 1.53
N GLY A 65 -4.67 4.95 0.72
CA GLY A 65 -4.16 4.61 -0.61
C GLY A 65 -3.03 3.58 -0.58
N LYS A 66 -2.11 3.69 0.40
CA LYS A 66 -1.05 2.68 0.64
C LYS A 66 -1.58 1.30 1.06
N ARG A 67 -2.82 1.24 1.55
CA ARG A 67 -3.56 0.00 1.86
C ARG A 67 -4.53 -0.43 0.76
N VAL A 68 -4.42 0.15 -0.44
CA VAL A 68 -5.32 -0.12 -1.58
C VAL A 68 -6.79 0.24 -1.29
N ARG A 69 -7.05 1.08 -0.27
CA ARG A 69 -8.40 1.56 0.11
C ARG A 69 -8.74 2.87 -0.60
N HIS A 70 -8.57 2.89 -1.93
CA HIS A 70 -8.65 4.11 -2.75
C HIS A 70 -10.03 4.76 -2.75
N TYR A 71 -11.11 3.99 -2.61
CA TYR A 71 -12.45 4.56 -2.51
C TYR A 71 -12.64 5.38 -1.24
N GLU A 72 -12.14 4.88 -0.11
CA GLU A 72 -12.19 5.60 1.17
C GLU A 72 -11.25 6.81 1.16
N ALA A 73 -10.06 6.66 0.58
CA ALA A 73 -9.14 7.78 0.36
C ALA A 73 -9.80 8.90 -0.47
N LEU A 74 -10.56 8.55 -1.51
CA LEU A 74 -11.28 9.55 -2.32
C LEU A 74 -12.33 10.31 -1.50
N GLN A 75 -13.04 9.65 -0.58
CA GLN A 75 -13.98 10.34 0.33
C GLN A 75 -13.26 11.35 1.23
N ASP A 76 -12.11 10.95 1.80
CA ASP A 76 -11.28 11.84 2.62
C ASP A 76 -10.77 13.04 1.81
N LEU A 77 -10.37 12.83 0.56
CA LEU A 77 -9.90 13.90 -0.32
C LEU A 77 -11.00 14.90 -0.66
N TYR A 78 -12.24 14.45 -0.92
CA TYR A 78 -13.36 15.36 -1.11
C TYR A 78 -13.74 16.11 0.17
N ALA A 79 -13.64 15.47 1.34
CA ALA A 79 -13.82 16.15 2.63
C ALA A 79 -12.75 17.23 2.85
N ALA A 80 -11.47 16.92 2.58
CA ALA A 80 -10.38 17.89 2.63
C ALA A 80 -10.63 19.07 1.68
N LYS A 81 -11.04 18.80 0.43
CA LYS A 81 -11.42 19.84 -0.56
C LYS A 81 -12.53 20.75 -0.05
N GLY A 82 -13.53 20.18 0.62
CA GLY A 82 -14.63 20.94 1.21
C GLY A 82 -14.17 21.88 2.33
N LEU A 83 -13.13 21.50 3.08
CA LEU A 83 -12.59 22.24 4.22
C LEU A 83 -11.48 23.24 3.86
N ASP A 84 -10.81 23.08 2.71
CA ASP A 84 -9.71 23.95 2.23
C ASP A 84 -10.21 25.30 1.69
N LYS A 85 -10.85 26.11 2.55
CA LYS A 85 -11.42 27.41 2.17
C LYS A 85 -10.35 28.43 1.77
N ALA A 86 -9.18 28.36 2.41
CA ALA A 86 -8.04 29.22 2.13
C ALA A 86 -7.25 28.80 0.88
N ARG A 87 -7.59 27.65 0.28
CA ARG A 87 -6.94 27.09 -0.92
C ARG A 87 -5.46 26.80 -0.73
N GLU A 88 -5.05 26.47 0.50
CA GLU A 88 -3.68 26.17 0.88
C GLU A 88 -3.22 24.84 0.26
N PHE A 89 -4.14 23.88 0.15
CA PHE A 89 -3.86 22.51 -0.29
C PHE A 89 -4.42 22.20 -1.68
N THR A 90 -4.99 23.18 -2.39
CA THR A 90 -5.74 22.95 -3.63
C THR A 90 -4.97 22.12 -4.67
N ARG A 91 -3.70 22.44 -4.93
CA ARG A 91 -2.88 21.69 -5.91
C ARG A 91 -2.64 20.24 -5.49
N GLU A 92 -2.40 20.02 -4.20
CA GLU A 92 -2.19 18.69 -3.64
C GLU A 92 -3.48 17.87 -3.70
N ILE A 93 -4.58 18.44 -3.21
CA ILE A 93 -5.91 17.83 -3.22
C ILE A 93 -6.32 17.44 -4.64
N GLU A 94 -6.21 18.35 -5.61
CA GLU A 94 -6.60 18.07 -7.00
C GLU A 94 -5.78 16.94 -7.62
N ARG A 95 -4.46 16.92 -7.35
CA ARG A 95 -3.58 15.85 -7.82
C ARG A 95 -3.94 14.50 -7.20
N GLU A 96 -4.18 14.44 -5.90
CA GLU A 96 -4.51 13.18 -5.22
C GLU A 96 -5.93 12.70 -5.58
N ILE A 97 -6.90 13.61 -5.79
CA ILE A 97 -8.22 13.25 -6.32
C ILE A 97 -8.09 12.62 -7.70
N ALA A 98 -7.33 13.22 -8.62
CA ALA A 98 -7.17 12.68 -9.97
C ALA A 98 -6.59 11.25 -9.95
N LYS A 99 -5.61 10.99 -9.08
CA LYS A 99 -5.05 9.64 -8.89
C LYS A 99 -6.09 8.67 -8.32
N ALA A 100 -6.80 9.05 -7.25
CA ALA A 100 -7.80 8.20 -6.61
C ALA A 100 -9.00 7.93 -7.54
N GLU A 101 -9.40 8.89 -8.37
CA GLU A 101 -10.44 8.69 -9.40
C GLU A 101 -9.98 7.71 -10.49
N ALA A 102 -8.72 7.79 -10.94
CA ALA A 102 -8.17 6.81 -11.87
C ALA A 102 -8.21 5.38 -11.29
N MET A 103 -7.94 5.22 -9.99
CA MET A 103 -8.02 3.91 -9.32
C MET A 103 -9.44 3.47 -8.99
N THR A 104 -10.40 4.38 -8.82
CA THR A 104 -11.78 4.02 -8.41
C THR A 104 -12.80 4.03 -9.54
N HIS A 105 -12.36 4.16 -10.79
CA HIS A 105 -13.25 4.25 -11.95
C HIS A 105 -14.23 3.07 -12.07
N LEU A 106 -13.81 1.85 -11.67
CA LEU A 106 -14.65 0.64 -11.70
C LEU A 106 -15.85 0.66 -10.73
N TYR A 107 -15.92 1.62 -9.82
CA TYR A 107 -17.10 1.81 -8.95
C TYR A 107 -18.29 2.46 -9.66
N ARG A 108 -18.08 3.06 -10.83
CA ARG A 108 -19.06 3.95 -11.49
C ARG A 108 -19.67 3.37 -12.76
N ASP A 109 -19.13 2.29 -13.30
CA ASP A 109 -19.51 1.72 -14.61
C ASP A 109 -20.27 0.39 -14.52
N GLY A 110 -20.56 -0.10 -13.30
CA GLY A 110 -21.21 -1.39 -13.05
C GLY A 110 -20.31 -2.60 -13.28
N THR A 111 -19.01 -2.40 -13.48
CA THR A 111 -18.02 -3.47 -13.61
C THR A 111 -17.73 -4.12 -12.27
N ARG A 112 -17.73 -3.33 -11.18
CA ARG A 112 -17.48 -3.81 -9.82
C ARG A 112 -18.37 -4.99 -9.43
N GLU A 113 -19.68 -4.88 -9.61
CA GLU A 113 -20.63 -5.91 -9.18
C GLU A 113 -20.41 -7.23 -9.92
N LYS A 114 -20.03 -7.14 -11.21
CA LYS A 114 -19.69 -8.31 -12.03
C LYS A 114 -18.41 -8.98 -11.56
N LEU A 115 -17.38 -8.20 -11.24
CA LEU A 115 -16.09 -8.72 -10.75
C LEU A 115 -16.18 -9.33 -9.35
N ILE A 116 -17.05 -8.79 -8.49
CA ILE A 116 -17.36 -9.39 -7.19
C ILE A 116 -18.08 -10.72 -7.39
N ALA A 117 -19.10 -10.77 -8.23
CA ALA A 117 -19.84 -12.00 -8.53
C ALA A 117 -18.95 -13.08 -9.18
N ASP A 118 -18.00 -12.69 -10.04
CA ASP A 118 -17.04 -13.63 -10.65
C ASP A 118 -16.14 -14.27 -9.58
N LEU A 119 -15.65 -13.50 -8.60
CA LEU A 119 -14.85 -14.04 -7.49
C LEU A 119 -15.63 -15.05 -6.63
N GLU A 120 -16.95 -14.89 -6.48
CA GLU A 120 -17.77 -15.86 -5.74
C GLU A 120 -17.96 -17.18 -6.48
N GLN A 121 -17.86 -17.17 -7.81
CA GLN A 121 -18.08 -18.33 -8.66
C GLN A 121 -16.78 -19.01 -9.11
N LYS A 122 -15.65 -18.29 -9.02
CA LYS A 122 -14.34 -18.72 -9.50
C LYS A 122 -13.39 -19.01 -8.35
N ASP A 123 -12.33 -19.74 -8.67
CA ASP A 123 -11.19 -19.87 -7.78
C ASP A 123 -10.47 -18.52 -7.59
N ALA A 124 -10.06 -18.21 -6.34
CA ALA A 124 -9.41 -16.95 -6.02
C ALA A 124 -8.03 -16.80 -6.69
N GLY A 125 -7.30 -17.92 -6.87
CA GLY A 125 -6.04 -17.94 -7.61
C GLY A 125 -6.24 -17.62 -9.09
N TYR A 126 -7.30 -18.16 -9.71
CA TYR A 126 -7.67 -17.79 -11.08
C TYR A 126 -7.94 -16.29 -11.21
N VAL A 127 -8.71 -15.69 -10.30
CA VAL A 127 -8.99 -14.23 -10.34
C VAL A 127 -7.72 -13.42 -10.11
N ALA A 128 -6.87 -13.81 -9.15
CA ALA A 128 -5.59 -13.18 -8.88
C ALA A 128 -4.66 -13.20 -10.12
N GLU A 129 -4.54 -14.35 -10.81
CA GLU A 129 -3.77 -14.47 -12.04
C GLU A 129 -4.27 -13.51 -13.13
N ARG A 130 -5.59 -13.41 -13.29
CA ARG A 130 -6.22 -12.53 -14.29
C ARG A 130 -5.99 -11.06 -13.98
N ILE A 131 -6.08 -10.67 -12.71
CA ILE A 131 -5.77 -9.32 -12.25
C ILE A 131 -4.30 -8.99 -12.54
N LEU A 132 -3.37 -9.86 -12.15
CA LEU A 132 -1.94 -9.72 -12.41
C LEU A 132 -1.65 -9.56 -13.92
N CYS A 133 -2.10 -10.53 -14.73
CA CYS A 133 -1.85 -10.51 -16.17
C CYS A 133 -2.40 -9.26 -16.84
N THR A 134 -3.63 -8.85 -16.49
CA THR A 134 -4.24 -7.65 -17.06
C THR A 134 -3.48 -6.39 -16.68
N SER A 135 -3.05 -6.28 -15.42
CA SER A 135 -2.36 -5.11 -14.90
C SER A 135 -0.99 -4.91 -15.53
N PHE A 136 -0.28 -6.00 -15.81
CA PHE A 136 1.06 -5.97 -16.42
C PHE A 136 1.04 -6.15 -17.94
N GLY A 137 -0.14 -6.14 -18.57
CA GLY A 137 -0.27 -6.27 -20.03
C GLY A 137 0.18 -7.64 -20.58
N ILE A 138 0.09 -8.68 -19.77
CA ILE A 138 0.52 -10.04 -20.12
C ILE A 138 -0.67 -10.79 -20.71
N ASN A 139 -0.55 -11.23 -21.96
CA ASN A 139 -1.59 -12.06 -22.58
C ASN A 139 -1.44 -13.55 -22.19
N ALA A 140 -2.48 -14.35 -22.42
CA ALA A 140 -2.52 -15.75 -22.03
C ALA A 140 -1.35 -16.59 -22.58
N LYS A 141 -0.92 -16.35 -23.84
CA LYS A 141 0.23 -17.06 -24.42
C LYS A 141 1.52 -16.65 -23.73
N GLN A 142 1.71 -15.34 -23.50
CA GLN A 142 2.88 -14.85 -22.78
C GLN A 142 2.97 -15.44 -21.39
N TRP A 143 1.85 -15.49 -20.68
CA TRP A 143 1.76 -16.08 -19.36
C TRP A 143 2.09 -17.58 -19.37
N SER A 144 1.45 -18.38 -20.24
CA SER A 144 1.66 -19.83 -20.33
C SER A 144 3.09 -20.22 -20.71
N TYR A 145 3.75 -19.42 -21.56
CA TYR A 145 5.12 -19.69 -22.02
C TYR A 145 6.17 -18.84 -21.28
N SER A 146 5.78 -18.08 -20.26
CA SER A 146 6.71 -17.24 -19.48
C SER A 146 7.53 -16.25 -20.33
N THR A 147 6.95 -15.70 -21.40
CA THR A 147 7.61 -14.83 -22.40
C THR A 147 7.29 -13.33 -22.21
N PHE A 148 7.10 -12.90 -20.96
CA PHE A 148 6.85 -11.50 -20.60
C PHE A 148 8.03 -10.89 -19.83
N ASP A 149 7.96 -9.59 -19.56
CA ASP A 149 8.96 -8.91 -18.75
C ASP A 149 8.86 -9.33 -17.28
N TRP A 150 9.78 -10.22 -16.89
CA TRP A 150 9.89 -10.70 -15.52
C TRP A 150 10.38 -9.62 -14.56
N GLN A 151 11.15 -8.63 -15.01
CA GLN A 151 11.77 -7.66 -14.10
C GLN A 151 10.71 -6.80 -13.42
N LEU A 152 9.68 -6.40 -14.14
CA LEU A 152 8.59 -5.57 -13.59
C LEU A 152 7.67 -6.37 -12.65
N VAL A 153 7.39 -7.64 -12.99
CA VAL A 153 6.58 -8.54 -12.16
C VAL A 153 7.32 -8.95 -10.88
N GLU A 154 8.62 -9.22 -10.99
CA GLU A 154 9.48 -9.49 -9.85
C GLU A 154 9.64 -8.25 -8.96
N TYR A 155 9.81 -7.06 -9.56
CA TYR A 155 9.78 -5.81 -8.82
C TYR A 155 8.47 -5.64 -8.04
N HIS A 156 7.32 -5.95 -8.66
CA HIS A 156 6.03 -5.90 -7.97
C HIS A 156 6.00 -6.80 -6.74
N PHE A 157 6.50 -8.03 -6.86
CA PHE A 157 6.58 -8.96 -5.74
C PHE A 157 7.33 -8.34 -4.55
N PHE A 158 8.55 -7.84 -4.76
CA PHE A 158 9.34 -7.24 -3.68
C PHE A 158 8.77 -5.93 -3.15
N ASN A 159 8.24 -5.06 -4.03
CA ASN A 159 7.57 -3.84 -3.63
C ASN A 159 6.32 -4.11 -2.79
N GLU A 160 5.61 -5.19 -3.09
CA GLU A 160 4.45 -5.60 -2.31
C GLU A 160 4.86 -6.17 -0.95
N LEU A 161 5.91 -7.00 -0.86
CA LEU A 161 6.47 -7.44 0.42
C LEU A 161 6.85 -6.24 1.31
N ASP A 162 7.54 -5.24 0.75
CA ASP A 162 7.90 -4.01 1.46
C ASP A 162 6.66 -3.22 1.91
N ASN A 163 5.65 -3.07 1.05
CA ASN A 163 4.40 -2.39 1.38
C ASN A 163 3.65 -3.08 2.52
N LEU A 164 3.61 -4.42 2.54
CA LEU A 164 2.95 -5.18 3.60
C LEU A 164 3.64 -4.95 4.94
N VAL A 165 4.97 -4.93 4.98
CA VAL A 165 5.73 -4.64 6.21
C VAL A 165 5.45 -3.22 6.72
N LYS A 166 5.40 -2.24 5.81
CA LYS A 166 5.28 -0.82 6.16
C LYS A 166 3.86 -0.36 6.46
N PHE A 167 2.87 -0.93 5.78
CA PHE A 167 1.53 -0.36 5.79
C PHE A 167 0.47 -1.30 6.35
N GLU A 168 0.70 -2.61 6.39
CA GLU A 168 -0.34 -3.56 6.77
C GLU A 168 -0.18 -4.10 8.20
N GLU A 169 -1.26 -4.67 8.71
CA GLU A 169 -1.27 -5.40 9.98
C GLU A 169 -1.06 -6.89 9.71
N ARG A 170 0.14 -7.42 10.01
CA ARG A 170 0.50 -8.83 9.74
C ARG A 170 -0.53 -9.83 10.26
N GLN A 171 -1.11 -9.58 11.44
CA GLN A 171 -2.13 -10.44 12.05
C GLN A 171 -3.43 -10.57 11.25
N LYS A 172 -3.68 -9.71 10.25
CA LYS A 172 -4.88 -9.76 9.41
C LYS A 172 -4.72 -10.64 8.17
N TYR A 173 -3.51 -11.10 7.89
CA TYR A 173 -3.23 -11.99 6.77
C TYR A 173 -3.10 -13.43 7.26
N GLU A 174 -3.41 -14.38 6.39
CA GLU A 174 -3.18 -15.80 6.65
C GLU A 174 -1.69 -16.08 6.86
N SER A 175 -1.36 -17.01 7.76
CA SER A 175 0.02 -17.29 8.17
C SER A 175 0.94 -17.63 6.99
N SER A 176 0.44 -18.37 6.00
CA SER A 176 1.17 -18.75 4.79
C SER A 176 1.59 -17.57 3.92
N PHE A 177 0.92 -16.42 4.04
CA PHE A 177 1.29 -15.20 3.35
C PHE A 177 2.36 -14.40 4.11
N ILE A 178 2.33 -14.45 5.43
CA ILE A 178 3.37 -13.84 6.28
C ILE A 178 4.70 -14.57 6.11
N GLU A 179 4.69 -15.87 5.83
CA GLU A 179 5.90 -16.64 5.56
C GLU A 179 6.75 -16.01 4.43
N TYR A 180 6.15 -15.46 3.37
CA TYR A 180 6.91 -14.78 2.31
C TYR A 180 7.63 -13.52 2.76
N ILE A 181 7.03 -12.77 3.69
CA ILE A 181 7.64 -11.55 4.24
C ILE A 181 8.92 -11.90 4.99
N ASP A 182 8.89 -13.00 5.74
CA ASP A 182 10.01 -13.43 6.58
C ASP A 182 11.00 -14.33 5.81
N LEU A 183 10.63 -14.80 4.62
CA LEU A 183 11.45 -15.64 3.76
C LEU A 183 12.63 -14.87 3.15
N PHE A 184 12.40 -13.63 2.70
CA PHE A 184 13.42 -12.82 2.04
C PHE A 184 14.11 -11.85 3.01
N PRO A 185 15.46 -11.72 2.99
CA PRO A 185 16.16 -10.76 3.84
C PRO A 185 15.68 -9.31 3.61
N PRO A 186 15.42 -8.50 4.66
CA PRO A 186 14.93 -7.14 4.50
C PRO A 186 15.82 -6.25 3.62
N GLU A 187 17.14 -6.39 3.73
CA GLU A 187 18.11 -5.64 2.93
C GLU A 187 18.06 -6.03 1.45
N PHE A 188 17.75 -7.30 1.17
CA PHE A 188 17.56 -7.78 -0.19
C PHE A 188 16.26 -7.21 -0.78
N VAL A 189 15.15 -7.26 -0.04
CA VAL A 189 13.87 -6.68 -0.47
C VAL A 189 14.05 -5.18 -0.77
N ASP A 190 14.70 -4.44 0.13
CA ASP A 190 14.97 -3.02 -0.05
C ASP A 190 15.90 -2.74 -1.25
N LEU A 191 16.92 -3.58 -1.48
CA LEU A 191 17.73 -3.53 -2.70
C LEU A 191 16.86 -3.66 -3.97
N LYS A 192 15.92 -4.61 -3.99
CA LYS A 192 15.03 -4.83 -5.15
C LYS A 192 14.07 -3.65 -5.35
N VAL A 193 13.53 -3.08 -4.28
CA VAL A 193 12.60 -1.93 -4.33
C VAL A 193 13.30 -0.65 -4.79
N ARG A 194 14.55 -0.40 -4.35
CA ARG A 194 15.30 0.79 -4.80
C ARG A 194 15.68 0.73 -6.29
N ASN A 195 15.79 -0.47 -6.84
CA ASN A 195 16.20 -0.71 -8.23
C ASN A 195 15.01 -1.04 -9.13
N CYS A 196 13.97 -0.20 -9.11
CA CYS A 196 12.84 -0.36 -10.02
C CYS A 196 13.31 -0.30 -11.49
N PRO A 197 13.07 -1.34 -12.31
CA PRO A 197 13.58 -1.40 -13.68
C PRO A 197 12.91 -0.38 -14.61
N ASP A 198 11.61 -0.14 -14.42
CA ASP A 198 10.82 0.87 -15.14
C ASP A 198 9.74 1.47 -14.22
N GLY A 199 10.07 2.58 -13.56
CA GLY A 199 9.14 3.24 -12.64
C GLY A 199 7.89 3.81 -13.33
N ALA A 200 7.99 4.23 -14.59
CA ALA A 200 6.84 4.78 -15.32
C ALA A 200 5.91 3.66 -15.81
N GLY A 201 6.46 2.55 -16.28
CA GLY A 201 5.73 1.33 -16.59
C GLY A 201 5.05 0.76 -15.36
N TYR A 202 5.77 0.66 -14.24
CA TYR A 202 5.21 0.16 -12.98
C TYR A 202 4.05 1.05 -12.49
N ALA A 203 4.20 2.37 -12.50
CA ALA A 203 3.12 3.27 -12.07
C ALA A 203 1.83 3.09 -12.89
N LYS A 204 1.93 2.77 -14.19
CA LYS A 204 0.75 2.45 -15.01
C LYS A 204 0.15 1.10 -14.61
N ALA A 205 0.98 0.07 -14.45
CA ALA A 205 0.52 -1.25 -14.02
C ALA A 205 -0.15 -1.20 -12.64
N GLU A 206 0.43 -0.45 -11.70
CA GLU A 206 -0.06 -0.29 -10.34
C GLU A 206 -1.43 0.43 -10.30
N VAL A 207 -1.69 1.41 -11.15
CA VAL A 207 -3.02 2.04 -11.26
C VAL A 207 -4.06 1.02 -11.69
N VAL A 208 -3.76 0.20 -12.71
CA VAL A 208 -4.68 -0.85 -13.19
C VAL A 208 -4.90 -1.90 -12.10
N LEU A 209 -3.81 -2.37 -11.48
CA LEU A 209 -3.84 -3.33 -10.39
C LEU A 209 -4.72 -2.86 -9.23
N ASN A 210 -4.45 -1.66 -8.74
CA ASN A 210 -5.20 -1.06 -7.64
C ASN A 210 -6.65 -0.80 -8.02
N SER A 211 -6.94 -0.52 -9.29
CA SER A 211 -8.32 -0.38 -9.74
C SER A 211 -9.11 -1.68 -9.63
N PHE A 212 -8.50 -2.82 -9.93
CA PHE A 212 -9.13 -4.12 -9.70
C PHE A 212 -9.21 -4.47 -8.22
N LEU A 213 -8.14 -4.26 -7.45
CA LEU A 213 -8.08 -4.70 -6.06
C LEU A 213 -9.00 -3.90 -5.13
N CYS A 214 -9.10 -2.58 -5.32
CA CYS A 214 -9.79 -1.72 -4.36
C CYS A 214 -11.30 -1.94 -4.31
N ILE A 215 -11.91 -2.52 -5.36
CA ILE A 215 -13.36 -2.76 -5.42
C ILE A 215 -13.83 -3.84 -4.43
N TYR A 216 -12.93 -4.73 -4.02
CA TYR A 216 -13.23 -5.87 -3.18
C TYR A 216 -13.25 -5.47 -1.69
N PRO A 217 -14.13 -6.06 -0.86
CA PRO A 217 -14.08 -5.90 0.58
C PRO A 217 -12.70 -6.28 1.14
N GLY A 218 -12.28 -5.65 2.24
CA GLY A 218 -10.90 -5.74 2.77
C GLY A 218 -10.33 -7.17 2.85
N ALA A 219 -11.05 -8.13 3.42
CA ALA A 219 -10.58 -9.52 3.51
C ALA A 219 -10.40 -10.19 2.14
N LYS A 220 -11.29 -9.92 1.18
CA LYS A 220 -11.21 -10.46 -0.19
C LYS A 220 -10.09 -9.79 -1.00
N MET A 221 -9.93 -8.47 -0.84
CA MET A 221 -8.80 -7.74 -1.42
C MET A 221 -7.46 -8.29 -0.91
N GLN A 222 -7.34 -8.54 0.40
CA GLN A 222 -6.17 -9.15 1.02
C GLN A 222 -5.91 -10.57 0.48
N GLN A 223 -6.96 -11.39 0.37
CA GLN A 223 -6.87 -12.73 -0.24
C GLN A 223 -6.34 -12.67 -1.67
N LEU A 224 -6.82 -11.73 -2.50
CA LEU A 224 -6.36 -11.59 -3.88
C LEU A 224 -4.90 -11.11 -3.96
N ARG A 225 -4.49 -10.14 -3.14
CA ARG A 225 -3.09 -9.71 -3.04
C ARG A 225 -2.18 -10.88 -2.66
N ALA A 226 -2.62 -11.69 -1.69
CA ALA A 226 -1.90 -12.90 -1.29
C ALA A 226 -1.78 -13.92 -2.43
N GLY A 227 -2.88 -14.15 -3.16
CA GLY A 227 -2.88 -15.01 -4.34
C GLY A 227 -1.91 -14.51 -5.43
N ILE A 228 -1.87 -13.20 -5.69
CA ILE A 228 -0.94 -12.61 -6.67
C ILE A 228 0.51 -12.88 -6.28
N ILE A 229 0.86 -12.65 -5.01
CA ILE A 229 2.21 -12.88 -4.49
C ILE A 229 2.60 -14.36 -4.57
N TYR A 230 1.70 -15.25 -4.17
CA TYR A 230 1.89 -16.70 -4.31
C TYR A 230 2.16 -17.09 -5.77
N ILE A 231 1.34 -16.60 -6.69
CA ILE A 231 1.47 -16.90 -8.12
C ILE A 231 2.82 -16.41 -8.67
N ILE A 232 3.22 -15.17 -8.33
CA ILE A 232 4.50 -14.63 -8.79
C ILE A 232 5.66 -15.44 -8.21
N HIS A 233 5.61 -15.75 -6.91
CA HIS A 233 6.61 -16.57 -6.24
C HIS A 233 6.77 -17.94 -6.91
N ASP A 234 5.69 -18.71 -7.02
CA ASP A 234 5.70 -20.04 -7.62
C ASP A 234 6.29 -20.02 -9.02
N ARG A 235 5.95 -19.00 -9.82
CA ARG A 235 6.51 -18.82 -11.15
C ARG A 235 7.99 -18.47 -11.15
N MET A 236 8.45 -17.62 -10.24
CA MET A 236 9.88 -17.34 -10.09
C MET A 236 10.64 -18.60 -9.67
N MET A 237 10.06 -19.46 -8.83
CA MET A 237 10.68 -20.72 -8.44
C MET A 237 10.85 -21.66 -9.64
N HIS A 238 9.83 -21.83 -10.47
CA HIS A 238 9.91 -22.64 -11.69
C HIS A 238 10.83 -22.02 -12.76
N ARG A 239 11.01 -20.70 -12.75
CA ARG A 239 11.97 -20.01 -13.62
C ARG A 239 13.40 -20.27 -13.15
N ASP A 240 13.62 -20.23 -11.85
CA ASP A 240 14.94 -20.26 -11.24
C ASP A 240 15.45 -21.68 -10.97
N TYR A 241 14.58 -22.68 -10.87
CA TYR A 241 14.93 -24.04 -10.48
C TYR A 241 14.23 -25.08 -11.36
N ASP A 242 14.99 -26.09 -11.78
CA ASP A 242 14.41 -27.29 -12.37
C ASP A 242 13.61 -28.09 -11.33
N ILE A 243 12.71 -28.97 -11.77
CA ILE A 243 11.81 -29.74 -10.90
C ILE A 243 12.54 -30.45 -9.74
N GLY A 244 13.74 -30.98 -9.99
CA GLY A 244 14.55 -31.64 -8.97
C GLY A 244 15.21 -30.69 -7.97
N GLU A 245 15.59 -29.49 -8.41
CA GLU A 245 16.18 -28.45 -7.56
C GLU A 245 15.11 -27.75 -6.73
N TYR A 246 13.91 -27.55 -7.28
CA TYR A 246 12.81 -26.89 -6.59
C TYR A 246 12.41 -27.61 -5.30
N ALA A 247 12.40 -28.95 -5.30
CA ALA A 247 12.09 -29.75 -4.12
C ALA A 247 13.11 -29.59 -2.98
N GLN A 248 14.30 -29.05 -3.25
CA GLN A 248 15.39 -28.86 -2.30
C GLN A 248 15.68 -27.38 -2.05
N CYS A 249 15.03 -26.46 -2.78
CA CYS A 249 15.26 -25.04 -2.62
C CYS A 249 14.66 -24.52 -1.31
N SER A 250 15.26 -23.48 -0.76
CA SER A 250 14.79 -22.84 0.48
C SER A 250 13.55 -21.97 0.28
N GLY A 251 12.94 -21.98 -0.91
CA GLY A 251 11.89 -21.04 -1.31
C GLY A 251 12.39 -19.66 -1.70
N LEU A 252 13.69 -19.41 -1.62
CA LEU A 252 14.30 -18.18 -2.13
C LEU A 252 14.45 -18.24 -3.66
N THR A 253 14.39 -17.08 -4.33
CA THR A 253 14.88 -17.00 -5.72
C THR A 253 16.38 -17.30 -5.74
N ARG A 254 16.91 -17.73 -6.90
CA ARG A 254 18.34 -18.07 -7.03
C ARG A 254 19.23 -16.88 -6.65
N GLU A 255 18.84 -15.69 -7.08
CA GLU A 255 19.52 -14.44 -6.71
C GLU A 255 19.50 -14.18 -5.19
N ALA A 256 18.36 -14.40 -4.53
CA ALA A 256 18.23 -14.19 -3.10
C ALA A 256 19.01 -15.24 -2.29
N ALA A 257 19.04 -16.50 -2.74
CA ALA A 257 19.85 -17.56 -2.13
C ALA A 257 21.35 -17.22 -2.21
N GLU A 258 21.84 -16.81 -3.38
CA GLU A 258 23.23 -16.36 -3.55
C GLU A 258 23.55 -15.11 -2.72
N TYR A 259 22.58 -14.21 -2.51
CA TYR A 259 22.74 -13.06 -1.65
C TYR A 259 22.96 -13.52 -0.19
N VAL A 260 22.14 -14.44 0.31
CA VAL A 260 22.25 -14.97 1.67
C VAL A 260 23.59 -15.66 1.89
N GLU A 261 24.00 -16.54 0.98
CA GLU A 261 25.29 -17.26 1.08
C GLU A 261 26.48 -16.28 1.16
N ARG A 262 26.48 -15.25 0.30
CA ARG A 262 27.56 -14.24 0.29
C ARG A 262 27.66 -13.46 1.60
N HIS A 263 26.53 -13.15 2.24
CA HIS A 263 26.52 -12.35 3.48
C HIS A 263 26.78 -13.21 4.73
N GLN A 264 26.41 -14.49 4.72
CA GLN A 264 26.80 -15.45 5.78
C GLN A 264 28.31 -15.71 5.79
N LEU A 265 28.92 -15.88 4.62
CA LEU A 265 30.38 -16.05 4.50
C LEU A 265 31.19 -14.82 4.93
N GLN A 266 30.58 -13.64 4.98
CA GLN A 266 31.19 -12.42 5.47
C GLN A 266 31.07 -12.27 6.99
N SER A 267 29.98 -12.76 7.61
CA SER A 267 29.84 -12.77 9.07
C SER A 267 30.76 -13.77 9.76
N ASP A 268 31.07 -14.89 9.10
CA ASP A 268 31.93 -15.96 9.67
C ASP A 268 33.44 -15.66 9.57
N ARG A 269 33.82 -14.54 8.94
CA ARG A 269 35.22 -14.10 8.79
C ARG A 269 35.68 -13.09 9.87
N PHE A 270 34.84 -12.80 10.86
CA PHE A 270 35.14 -11.92 12.00
C PHE A 270 34.83 -12.62 13.32
#